data_AF-A0A256YSR6-F1
#
_entry.id   AF-A0A256YSR6-F1
#
_cell.length_a   1.000
_cell.length_b   1.000
_cell.length_c   1.000
_cell.angle_alpha   90.00
_cell.angle_beta   90.00
_cell.angle_gamma   90.00
#
_symmetry.space_group_name_H-M   'P 1'
#
loop_
_entity.id
_entity.type
_entity.pdbx_description
1 polymer ?
#
loop_
_entity_poly.entity_id
_entity_poly.type
_entity_poly.pdbx_seq_one_letter_code
_entity_poly.pdbx_strand_id
1 'polypeptide(L)'
;MRVNFLLDFNLIIEELKDFEQVKKVLKYPYYFYKTFPQLENKSSEEIVNHFKINKKVILEKLRKMRKEIRELWKSVEKRFFSDIVNLTNFEWKFQNYKCFLSCAWAGRYFYPKNEIEIFGFLKQIDTLNTLGEELFHLHFWNILEEKFKVNVKFLNSEKYTEKEKKLWFLSEAVVGFVLPEIGFYKRSLWFIPWWKSDTEIKRIYYNLKPLWKNRNNFMDFLERSIRVIT
;
A
#
# COMPACT_ATOMS: atom_id res chain seq x y z
N MET A 1 5.40 9.19 -16.08
CA MET A 1 4.70 8.28 -15.15
C MET A 1 3.23 8.64 -15.03
N ARG A 2 2.35 7.65 -15.00
CA ARG A 2 0.89 7.79 -14.86
C ARG A 2 0.27 6.65 -14.05
N VAL A 3 -0.82 6.92 -13.34
CA VAL A 3 -1.63 5.90 -12.66
C VAL A 3 -2.98 5.72 -13.37
N ASN A 4 -3.26 4.48 -13.80
CA ASN A 4 -4.52 4.09 -14.42
C ASN A 4 -5.42 3.44 -13.36
N PHE A 5 -6.51 4.13 -13.02
CA PHE A 5 -7.50 3.62 -12.06
C PHE A 5 -8.49 2.66 -12.73
N LEU A 6 -8.50 1.42 -12.25
CA LEU A 6 -9.25 0.31 -12.79
C LEU A 6 -10.32 -0.15 -11.80
N LEU A 7 -11.39 -0.72 -12.36
CA LEU A 7 -12.46 -1.32 -11.60
C LEU A 7 -12.79 -2.65 -12.26
N ASP A 8 -12.58 -3.73 -11.53
CA ASP A 8 -12.89 -5.09 -11.94
C ASP A 8 -13.72 -5.75 -10.84
N PHE A 9 -15.00 -5.97 -11.14
CA PHE A 9 -15.92 -6.57 -10.18
C PHE A 9 -15.65 -8.06 -9.97
N ASN A 10 -15.14 -8.77 -10.98
CA ASN A 10 -14.82 -10.18 -10.83
C ASN A 10 -13.62 -10.35 -9.91
N LEU A 11 -12.59 -9.50 -10.07
CA LEU A 11 -11.46 -9.46 -9.14
C LEU A 11 -11.92 -9.21 -7.69
N ILE A 12 -12.79 -8.23 -7.48
CA ILE A 12 -13.41 -7.97 -6.16
C ILE A 12 -14.07 -9.22 -5.58
N ILE A 13 -14.84 -9.96 -6.40
CA ILE A 13 -15.51 -11.18 -5.93
C ILE A 13 -14.49 -12.27 -5.58
N GLU A 14 -13.43 -12.44 -6.38
CA GLU A 14 -12.37 -13.42 -6.08
C GLU A 14 -11.64 -13.08 -4.77
N GLU A 15 -11.31 -11.81 -4.54
CA GLU A 15 -10.69 -11.36 -3.28
C GLU A 15 -11.57 -11.62 -2.07
N LEU A 16 -12.89 -11.39 -2.19
CA LEU A 16 -13.83 -11.59 -1.10
C LEU A 16 -14.08 -13.07 -0.78
N LYS A 17 -13.81 -14.00 -1.71
CA LYS A 17 -13.87 -15.44 -1.40
C LYS A 17 -12.84 -15.83 -0.35
N ASP A 18 -11.68 -15.16 -0.35
CA ASP A 18 -10.60 -15.37 0.61
C ASP A 18 -10.55 -14.28 1.69
N PHE A 19 -11.71 -13.73 2.06
CA PHE A 19 -11.77 -12.62 3.02
C PHE A 19 -11.29 -13.03 4.43
N GLU A 20 -11.37 -14.31 4.79
CA GLU A 20 -10.75 -14.82 6.02
C GLU A 20 -9.23 -14.61 6.05
N GLN A 21 -8.54 -14.74 4.92
CA GLN A 21 -7.12 -14.41 4.84
C GLN A 21 -6.87 -12.91 5.05
N VAL A 22 -7.75 -12.04 4.55
CA VAL A 22 -7.70 -10.60 4.83
C VAL A 22 -7.83 -10.35 6.34
N LYS A 23 -8.80 -11.01 7.00
CA LYS A 23 -8.99 -10.91 8.46
C LYS A 23 -7.74 -11.37 9.21
N LYS A 24 -7.10 -12.46 8.78
CA LYS A 24 -5.87 -12.98 9.38
C LYS A 24 -4.69 -12.01 9.26
N VAL A 25 -4.48 -11.44 8.07
CA VAL A 25 -3.36 -10.53 7.80
C VAL A 25 -3.54 -9.20 8.52
N LEU A 26 -4.75 -8.63 8.45
CA LEU A 26 -5.03 -7.31 9.01
C LEU A 26 -5.48 -7.37 10.48
N LYS A 27 -5.56 -8.57 11.07
CA LYS A 27 -6.09 -8.92 12.40
C LYS A 27 -7.58 -8.58 12.58
N TYR A 28 -7.99 -7.38 12.18
CA TYR A 28 -9.38 -6.94 12.12
C TYR A 28 -9.53 -5.82 11.07
N PRO A 29 -10.18 -6.07 9.91
CA PRO A 29 -10.29 -5.10 8.82
C PRO A 29 -11.35 -4.04 9.14
N TYR A 30 -11.08 -3.19 10.13
CA TYR A 30 -12.01 -2.17 10.62
C TYR A 30 -12.55 -1.25 9.51
N TYR A 31 -11.72 -0.89 8.52
CA TYR A 31 -12.15 -0.08 7.38
C TYR A 31 -13.30 -0.74 6.59
N PHE A 32 -13.26 -2.07 6.45
CA PHE A 32 -14.28 -2.84 5.75
C PHE A 32 -15.58 -2.84 6.54
N TYR A 33 -15.55 -3.23 7.82
CA TYR A 33 -16.77 -3.30 8.64
C TYR A 33 -17.35 -1.93 8.96
N LYS A 34 -16.52 -0.88 9.05
CA LYS A 34 -17.03 0.48 9.15
C LYS A 34 -17.83 0.89 7.90
N THR A 35 -17.44 0.39 6.74
CA THR A 35 -18.12 0.65 5.47
C THR A 35 -19.34 -0.25 5.28
N PHE A 36 -19.24 -1.50 5.72
CA PHE A 36 -20.26 -2.53 5.60
C PHE A 36 -20.55 -3.17 6.97
N PRO A 37 -21.15 -2.43 7.92
CA PRO A 37 -21.33 -2.90 9.30
C PRO A 37 -22.24 -4.13 9.38
N GLN A 38 -23.20 -4.26 8.47
CA GLN A 38 -24.06 -5.44 8.36
C GLN A 38 -23.32 -6.74 8.00
N LEU A 39 -22.05 -6.63 7.58
CA LEU A 39 -21.22 -7.76 7.21
C LEU A 39 -20.27 -8.19 8.34
N GLU A 40 -20.32 -7.52 9.49
CA GLU A 40 -19.57 -7.96 10.65
C GLU A 40 -20.00 -9.37 11.09
N ASN A 41 -19.02 -10.23 11.40
CA ASN A 41 -19.21 -11.64 11.75
C ASN A 41 -19.81 -12.52 10.63
N LYS A 42 -19.91 -12.01 9.40
CA LYS A 42 -20.30 -12.81 8.23
C LYS A 42 -19.13 -13.63 7.70
N SER A 43 -19.46 -14.82 7.20
CA SER A 43 -18.53 -15.68 6.47
C SER A 43 -18.14 -15.05 5.12
N SER A 44 -17.01 -15.46 4.53
CA SER A 44 -16.62 -15.03 3.18
C SER A 44 -17.73 -15.29 2.16
N GLU A 45 -18.44 -16.42 2.25
CA GLU A 45 -19.54 -16.75 1.34
C GLU A 45 -20.71 -15.77 1.47
N GLU A 46 -21.15 -15.46 2.69
CA GLU A 46 -22.19 -14.45 2.93
C GLU A 46 -21.78 -13.06 2.44
N ILE A 47 -20.51 -12.69 2.63
CA ILE A 47 -19.95 -11.42 2.12
C ILE A 47 -19.99 -11.41 0.58
N VAL A 48 -19.51 -12.47 -0.06
CA VAL A 48 -19.55 -12.60 -1.53
C VAL A 48 -20.99 -12.51 -2.05
N ASN A 49 -21.92 -13.21 -1.41
CA ASN A 49 -23.33 -13.18 -1.78
C ASN A 49 -23.93 -11.79 -1.63
N HIS A 50 -23.61 -11.08 -0.54
CA HIS A 50 -24.01 -9.67 -0.38
C HIS A 50 -23.52 -8.81 -1.55
N PHE A 51 -22.25 -8.94 -1.94
CA PHE A 51 -21.69 -8.17 -3.04
C PHE A 51 -22.33 -8.51 -4.38
N LYS A 52 -22.58 -9.80 -4.67
CA LYS A 52 -23.27 -10.24 -5.89
C LYS A 52 -24.69 -9.68 -5.97
N ILE A 53 -25.46 -9.76 -4.89
CA ILE A 53 -26.84 -9.25 -4.81
C ILE A 53 -26.85 -7.72 -4.99
N ASN A 54 -25.91 -7.01 -4.35
CA ASN A 54 -25.84 -5.54 -4.34
C ASN A 54 -24.91 -4.96 -5.44
N LYS A 55 -24.56 -5.75 -6.46
CA LYS A 55 -23.55 -5.40 -7.48
C LYS A 55 -23.74 -4.02 -8.07
N LYS A 56 -24.97 -3.67 -8.45
CA LYS A 56 -25.27 -2.37 -9.10
C LYS A 56 -24.90 -1.20 -8.20
N VAL A 57 -25.38 -1.21 -6.96
CA VAL A 57 -25.17 -0.12 -5.98
C VAL A 57 -23.68 0.00 -5.61
N ILE A 58 -23.00 -1.13 -5.43
CA ILE A 58 -21.57 -1.17 -5.13
C ILE A 58 -20.76 -0.58 -6.28
N LEU A 59 -21.06 -0.98 -7.52
CA LEU A 59 -20.39 -0.47 -8.71
C LEU A 59 -20.62 1.03 -8.94
N GLU A 60 -21.83 1.53 -8.68
CA GLU A 60 -22.13 2.96 -8.76
C GLU A 60 -21.28 3.77 -7.78
N LYS A 61 -21.20 3.32 -6.52
CA LYS A 61 -20.34 3.96 -5.50
C LYS A 61 -18.86 3.93 -5.89
N LEU A 62 -18.35 2.78 -6.34
CA LEU A 62 -16.95 2.64 -6.75
C LEU A 62 -16.62 3.49 -7.99
N ARG A 63 -17.53 3.58 -8.96
CA ARG A 63 -17.33 4.44 -10.15
C ARG A 63 -17.23 5.92 -9.77
N LYS A 64 -18.08 6.36 -8.84
CA LYS A 64 -18.02 7.72 -8.29
C LYS A 64 -16.68 7.96 -7.59
N MET A 65 -16.30 7.06 -6.67
CA MET A 65 -15.04 7.17 -5.95
C MET A 65 -13.82 7.16 -6.90
N ARG A 66 -13.83 6.30 -7.92
CA ARG A 66 -12.78 6.26 -8.96
C ARG A 66 -12.61 7.60 -9.66
N LYS A 67 -13.72 8.29 -9.98
CA LYS A 67 -13.66 9.62 -10.60
C LYS A 67 -13.03 10.64 -9.66
N GLU A 68 -13.49 10.68 -8.41
CA GLU A 68 -13.02 11.61 -7.39
C GLU A 68 -11.52 11.43 -7.09
N ILE A 69 -11.06 10.19 -6.85
CA ILE A 69 -9.64 9.91 -6.60
C ILE A 69 -8.79 10.26 -7.83
N ARG A 70 -9.27 9.97 -9.04
CA ARG A 70 -8.52 10.32 -10.27
C ARG A 70 -8.32 11.82 -10.39
N GLU A 71 -9.33 12.61 -10.08
CA GLU A 71 -9.25 14.08 -10.11
C GLU A 71 -8.29 14.60 -9.04
N LEU A 72 -8.36 14.07 -7.83
CA LEU A 72 -7.43 14.41 -6.75
C LEU A 72 -5.99 14.02 -7.09
N TRP A 73 -5.77 12.80 -7.60
CA TRP A 73 -4.46 12.31 -7.97
C TRP A 73 -3.80 13.18 -9.03
N LYS A 74 -4.55 13.58 -10.07
CA LYS A 74 -4.03 14.48 -11.12
C LYS A 74 -3.40 15.76 -10.57
N SER A 75 -3.92 16.29 -9.46
CA SER A 75 -3.38 17.52 -8.85
C SER A 75 -2.00 17.33 -8.20
N VAL A 76 -1.63 16.10 -7.84
CA VAL A 76 -0.38 15.77 -7.14
C VAL A 76 0.55 14.84 -7.91
N GLU A 77 0.07 14.18 -8.97
CA GLU A 77 0.75 13.09 -9.69
C GLU A 77 2.18 13.47 -10.11
N LYS A 78 2.33 14.56 -10.88
CA LYS A 78 3.65 14.98 -11.39
C LYS A 78 4.62 15.27 -10.25
N ARG A 79 4.15 15.95 -9.21
CA ARG A 79 4.95 16.32 -8.04
C ARG A 79 5.36 15.09 -7.25
N PHE A 80 4.42 14.19 -6.94
CA PHE A 80 4.71 12.96 -6.21
C PHE A 80 5.83 12.16 -6.87
N PHE A 81 5.69 11.87 -8.17
CA PHE A 81 6.68 11.09 -8.89
C PHE A 81 8.06 11.79 -8.91
N SER A 82 8.08 13.09 -9.19
CA SER A 82 9.32 13.88 -9.21
C SER A 82 10.00 13.95 -7.84
N ASP A 83 9.23 14.16 -6.77
CA ASP A 83 9.78 14.30 -5.42
C ASP A 83 10.35 12.97 -4.92
N ILE A 84 9.74 11.84 -5.27
CA ILE A 84 10.29 10.52 -4.97
C ILE A 84 11.61 10.30 -5.72
N VAL A 85 11.71 10.66 -7.01
CA VAL A 85 12.99 10.57 -7.75
C VAL A 85 14.04 11.46 -7.10
N ASN A 86 13.71 12.71 -6.80
CA ASN A 86 14.62 13.67 -6.18
C ASN A 86 15.13 13.18 -4.81
N LEU A 87 14.23 12.64 -3.98
CA LEU A 87 14.59 12.12 -2.67
C LEU A 87 15.45 10.85 -2.75
N THR A 88 15.05 9.91 -3.59
CA THR A 88 15.70 8.58 -3.67
C THR A 88 16.93 8.55 -4.57
N ASN A 89 17.08 9.56 -5.45
CA ASN A 89 18.03 9.58 -6.56
C ASN A 89 17.97 8.30 -7.40
N PHE A 90 16.75 7.82 -7.66
CA PHE A 90 16.50 6.58 -8.38
C PHE A 90 15.24 6.70 -9.23
N GLU A 91 15.33 6.28 -10.48
CA GLU A 91 14.26 6.40 -11.45
C GLU A 91 13.18 5.35 -11.24
N TRP A 92 11.94 5.69 -11.59
CA TRP A 92 10.83 4.75 -11.55
C TRP A 92 10.96 3.74 -12.70
N LYS A 93 10.81 2.45 -12.36
CA LYS A 93 10.90 1.33 -13.33
C LYS A 93 9.88 1.44 -14.46
N PHE A 94 8.66 1.86 -14.14
CA PHE A 94 7.52 1.82 -15.07
C PHE A 94 6.99 3.22 -15.38
N GLN A 95 6.55 3.41 -16.62
CA GLN A 95 5.89 4.66 -17.03
C GLN A 95 4.40 4.69 -16.73
N ASN A 96 3.78 3.52 -16.55
CA ASN A 96 2.36 3.39 -16.26
C ASN A 96 2.21 2.42 -15.09
N TYR A 97 1.34 2.75 -14.13
CA TYR A 97 0.95 1.90 -13.01
C TYR A 97 -0.54 1.63 -13.09
N LYS A 98 -0.98 0.45 -12.65
CA LYS A 98 -2.40 0.11 -12.53
C LYS A 98 -2.80 0.18 -11.07
N CYS A 99 -3.90 0.86 -10.79
CA CYS A 99 -4.48 0.93 -9.46
C CYS A 99 -5.90 0.37 -9.51
N PHE A 100 -6.12 -0.79 -8.92
CA PHE A 100 -7.44 -1.39 -8.79
C PHE A 100 -8.14 -0.87 -7.54
N LEU A 101 -9.39 -0.45 -7.66
CA LEU A 101 -10.22 -0.17 -6.50
C LEU A 101 -10.71 -1.51 -5.93
N SER A 102 -10.14 -1.92 -4.80
CA SER A 102 -10.52 -3.13 -4.07
C SER A 102 -11.67 -2.84 -3.10
N CYS A 103 -12.41 -3.88 -2.76
CA CYS A 103 -13.38 -3.88 -1.67
C CYS A 103 -12.96 -4.79 -0.53
N ALA A 104 -11.80 -5.44 -0.61
CA ALA A 104 -11.33 -6.39 0.37
C ALA A 104 -10.14 -5.84 1.14
N TRP A 105 -9.10 -5.37 0.44
CA TRP A 105 -7.83 -4.91 1.03
C TRP A 105 -7.83 -3.40 1.29
N ALA A 106 -7.21 -2.97 2.40
CA ALA A 106 -6.99 -1.56 2.69
C ALA A 106 -6.09 -0.91 1.62
N GLY A 107 -4.95 -1.56 1.39
CA GLY A 107 -3.94 -1.27 0.39
C GLY A 107 -3.12 -2.53 0.15
N ARG A 108 -2.65 -2.72 -1.09
CA ARG A 108 -1.76 -3.83 -1.46
C ARG A 108 -0.97 -3.50 -2.71
N TYR A 109 0.29 -3.93 -2.76
CA TYR A 109 1.11 -3.86 -3.97
C TYR A 109 1.44 -5.26 -4.50
N PHE A 110 1.68 -5.34 -5.81
CA PHE A 110 1.99 -6.61 -6.49
C PHE A 110 3.35 -6.55 -7.18
N TYR A 111 4.44 -6.72 -6.45
CA TYR A 111 5.77 -6.80 -7.06
C TYR A 111 6.03 -8.21 -7.68
N PRO A 112 6.66 -8.34 -8.86
CA PRO A 112 7.30 -7.32 -9.70
C PRO A 112 6.35 -6.66 -10.72
N LYS A 113 5.03 -6.84 -10.60
CA LYS A 113 4.07 -6.14 -11.44
C LYS A 113 3.99 -4.66 -11.05
N ASN A 114 3.49 -3.83 -11.94
CA ASN A 114 3.24 -2.40 -11.75
C ASN A 114 1.81 -2.15 -11.25
N GLU A 115 1.30 -3.05 -10.40
CA GLU A 115 -0.09 -3.10 -9.99
C GLU A 115 -0.20 -2.88 -8.47
N ILE A 116 -1.20 -2.11 -8.07
CA ILE A 116 -1.58 -1.86 -6.68
C ILE A 116 -3.10 -1.96 -6.55
N GLU A 117 -3.56 -2.21 -5.34
CA GLU A 117 -4.95 -2.18 -4.91
C GLU A 117 -5.10 -1.17 -3.78
N ILE A 118 -6.19 -0.41 -3.80
CA ILE A 118 -6.57 0.50 -2.72
C ILE A 118 -8.05 0.35 -2.42
N PHE A 119 -8.43 0.46 -1.14
CA PHE A 119 -9.83 0.31 -0.75
C PHE A 119 -10.70 1.45 -1.32
N GLY A 120 -11.69 1.07 -2.14
CA GLY A 120 -12.53 1.98 -2.90
C GLY A 120 -13.64 2.69 -2.11
N PHE A 121 -13.64 2.61 -0.77
CA PHE A 121 -14.61 3.28 0.09
C PHE A 121 -13.99 4.08 1.24
N LEU A 122 -12.66 4.22 1.29
CA LEU A 122 -12.02 5.14 2.22
C LEU A 122 -12.41 6.59 1.91
N LYS A 123 -12.17 7.49 2.88
CA LYS A 123 -12.20 8.92 2.59
C LYS A 123 -11.10 9.24 1.59
N GLN A 124 -11.38 10.19 0.70
CA GLN A 124 -10.50 10.63 -0.37
C GLN A 124 -9.03 10.87 0.06
N ILE A 125 -8.81 11.49 1.23
CA ILE A 125 -7.45 11.74 1.76
C ILE A 125 -6.75 10.44 2.17
N ASP A 126 -7.48 9.54 2.83
CA ASP A 126 -6.95 8.24 3.27
C ASP A 126 -6.61 7.40 2.04
N THR A 127 -7.48 7.39 1.03
CA THR A 127 -7.23 6.72 -0.24
C THR A 127 -6.00 7.26 -0.96
N LEU A 128 -5.79 8.59 -0.93
CA LEU A 128 -4.62 9.22 -1.55
C LEU A 128 -3.32 8.85 -0.82
N ASN A 129 -3.35 8.80 0.52
CA ASN A 129 -2.21 8.36 1.32
C ASN A 129 -1.86 6.90 1.00
N THR A 130 -2.86 6.00 1.01
CA THR A 130 -2.67 4.59 0.66
C THR A 130 -2.11 4.45 -0.76
N LEU A 131 -2.65 5.18 -1.74
CA LEU A 131 -2.11 5.19 -3.10
C LEU A 131 -0.62 5.55 -3.15
N GLY A 132 -0.19 6.59 -2.42
CA GLY A 132 1.21 6.97 -2.35
C GLY A 132 2.10 5.92 -1.67
N GLU A 133 1.59 5.29 -0.62
CA GLU A 133 2.25 4.20 0.12
C GLU A 133 2.49 2.98 -0.80
N GLU A 134 1.44 2.46 -1.44
CA GLU A 134 1.53 1.31 -2.34
C GLU A 134 2.44 1.56 -3.55
N LEU A 135 2.40 2.77 -4.13
CA LEU A 135 3.31 3.15 -5.21
C LEU A 135 4.77 3.20 -4.72
N PHE A 136 5.00 3.77 -3.55
CA PHE A 136 6.34 3.84 -2.99
C PHE A 136 6.91 2.45 -2.68
N HIS A 137 6.09 1.50 -2.22
CA HIS A 137 6.52 0.11 -2.04
C HIS A 137 7.07 -0.51 -3.33
N LEU A 138 6.36 -0.32 -4.46
CA LEU A 138 6.85 -0.80 -5.76
C LEU A 138 8.20 -0.18 -6.14
N HIS A 139 8.39 1.12 -5.87
CA HIS A 139 9.66 1.82 -6.10
C HIS A 139 10.78 1.30 -5.21
N PHE A 140 10.49 1.13 -3.93
CA PHE A 140 11.41 0.63 -2.91
C PHE A 140 11.94 -0.76 -3.28
N TRP A 141 11.05 -1.68 -3.67
CA TRP A 141 11.45 -3.02 -4.10
C TRP A 141 12.32 -3.00 -5.36
N ASN A 142 12.06 -2.08 -6.29
CA ASN A 142 12.94 -1.92 -7.45
C ASN A 142 14.35 -1.46 -7.05
N ILE A 143 14.46 -0.54 -6.08
CA ILE A 143 15.77 -0.12 -5.54
C ILE A 143 16.50 -1.32 -4.93
N LEU A 144 15.84 -2.13 -4.12
CA LEU A 144 16.45 -3.31 -3.49
C LEU A 144 16.94 -4.34 -4.50
N GLU A 145 16.14 -4.61 -5.54
CA GLU A 145 16.52 -5.52 -6.61
C GLU A 145 17.74 -5.00 -7.39
N GLU A 146 17.70 -3.75 -7.85
CA GLU A 146 18.73 -3.22 -8.75
C GLU A 146 20.04 -2.85 -8.04
N LYS A 147 19.95 -2.20 -6.88
CA LYS A 147 21.11 -1.68 -6.13
C LYS A 147 21.66 -2.68 -5.13
N PHE A 148 20.79 -3.46 -4.48
CA PHE A 148 21.19 -4.37 -3.40
C PHE A 148 21.13 -5.84 -3.77
N LYS A 149 20.76 -6.16 -5.04
CA LYS A 149 20.71 -7.52 -5.58
C LYS A 149 19.83 -8.47 -4.76
N VAL A 150 18.79 -7.92 -4.13
CA VAL A 150 17.78 -8.71 -3.42
C VAL A 150 16.92 -9.41 -4.47
N ASN A 151 16.89 -10.75 -4.44
CA ASN A 151 16.01 -11.51 -5.32
C ASN A 151 14.60 -11.56 -4.71
N VAL A 152 13.71 -10.74 -5.24
CA VAL A 152 12.37 -10.56 -4.69
C VAL A 152 11.41 -11.54 -5.35
N LYS A 153 11.25 -12.75 -4.78
CA LYS A 153 10.22 -13.71 -5.19
C LYS A 153 9.09 -13.75 -4.17
N PHE A 154 8.21 -12.76 -4.21
CA PHE A 154 7.05 -12.71 -3.31
C PHE A 154 5.89 -13.57 -3.82
N LEU A 155 5.87 -14.85 -3.45
CA LEU A 155 4.68 -15.68 -3.50
C LEU A 155 4.69 -16.61 -2.28
N ASN A 156 3.85 -16.27 -1.29
CA ASN A 156 3.52 -17.01 -0.05
C ASN A 156 4.26 -16.56 1.22
N SER A 157 3.55 -15.82 2.09
CA SER A 157 4.00 -15.35 3.40
C SER A 157 4.40 -16.45 4.37
N GLU A 158 3.97 -17.70 4.13
CA GLU A 158 4.38 -18.87 4.92
C GLU A 158 5.78 -19.39 4.55
N LYS A 159 6.39 -18.85 3.49
CA LYS A 159 7.68 -19.30 2.96
C LYS A 159 8.77 -18.22 2.99
N TYR A 160 8.54 -17.07 3.62
CA TYR A 160 9.58 -16.07 3.75
C TYR A 160 10.72 -16.58 4.62
N THR A 161 11.94 -16.45 4.12
CA THR A 161 13.12 -16.48 4.95
C THR A 161 13.07 -15.32 5.96
N GLU A 162 13.76 -15.47 7.10
CA GLU A 162 13.81 -14.41 8.11
C GLU A 162 14.37 -13.10 7.54
N LYS A 163 15.31 -13.19 6.59
CA LYS A 163 15.85 -12.05 5.86
C LYS A 163 14.81 -11.34 5.01
N GLU A 164 14.01 -12.08 4.23
CA GLU A 164 12.95 -11.50 3.40
C GLU A 164 11.88 -10.83 4.25
N LYS A 165 11.53 -11.44 5.39
CA LYS A 165 10.59 -10.86 6.35
C LYS A 165 11.10 -9.53 6.92
N LYS A 166 12.38 -9.46 7.31
CA LYS A 166 13.03 -8.22 7.77
C LYS A 166 13.02 -7.13 6.69
N LEU A 167 13.32 -7.49 5.44
CA LEU A 167 13.27 -6.55 4.30
C LEU A 167 11.85 -6.08 4.01
N TRP A 168 10.85 -6.96 4.18
CA TRP A 168 9.45 -6.58 4.08
C TRP A 168 9.08 -5.55 5.15
N PHE A 169 9.40 -5.80 6.42
CA PHE A 169 9.14 -4.82 7.48
C PHE A 169 9.89 -3.49 7.26
N LEU A 170 11.09 -3.51 6.68
CA LEU A 170 11.78 -2.30 6.25
C LEU A 170 10.98 -1.54 5.19
N SER A 171 10.43 -2.24 4.19
CA SER A 171 9.62 -1.62 3.15
C SER A 171 8.41 -0.88 3.75
N GLU A 172 7.78 -1.45 4.77
CA GLU A 172 6.68 -0.84 5.54
C GLU A 172 7.13 0.36 6.39
N ALA A 173 8.27 0.24 7.07
CA ALA A 173 8.76 1.30 7.95
C ALA A 173 9.24 2.54 7.17
N VAL A 174 9.84 2.35 5.99
CA VAL A 174 10.44 3.44 5.20
C VAL A 174 9.41 4.45 4.70
N VAL A 175 8.18 4.01 4.42
CA VAL A 175 7.07 4.89 4.01
C VAL A 175 6.88 6.03 5.01
N GLY A 176 7.02 5.73 6.31
CA GLY A 176 6.87 6.68 7.41
C GLY A 176 7.96 7.76 7.50
N PHE A 177 9.02 7.65 6.70
CA PHE A 177 10.04 8.69 6.54
C PHE A 177 9.84 9.44 5.22
N VAL A 178 9.62 8.69 4.13
CA VAL A 178 9.60 9.23 2.78
C VAL A 178 8.36 10.09 2.51
N LEU A 179 7.15 9.58 2.76
CA LEU A 179 5.93 10.33 2.43
C LEU A 179 5.77 11.63 3.22
N PRO A 180 6.15 11.69 4.52
CA PRO A 180 6.20 12.95 5.24
C PRO A 180 7.25 13.92 4.71
N GLU A 181 8.44 13.43 4.32
CA GLU A 181 9.53 14.29 3.85
C GLU A 181 9.19 15.01 2.54
N ILE A 182 8.54 14.31 1.61
CA ILE A 182 8.06 14.93 0.36
C ILE A 182 6.76 15.74 0.54
N GLY A 183 6.28 15.91 1.78
CA GLY A 183 5.04 16.63 2.09
C GLY A 183 3.78 16.00 1.46
N PHE A 184 3.83 14.71 1.12
CA PHE A 184 2.69 14.00 0.53
C PHE A 184 1.72 13.50 1.58
N TYR A 185 2.24 13.03 2.72
CA TYR A 185 1.41 12.51 3.81
C TYR A 185 0.49 13.58 4.39
N LYS A 186 -0.82 13.42 4.20
CA LYS A 186 -1.83 14.30 4.79
C LYS A 186 -2.36 13.65 6.06
N ARG A 187 -2.20 14.30 7.21
CA ARG A 187 -2.81 13.84 8.46
C ARG A 187 -4.32 13.71 8.27
N SER A 188 -4.84 12.55 8.61
CA SER A 188 -6.27 12.29 8.71
C SER A 188 -6.54 11.80 10.13
N LEU A 189 -7.63 12.31 10.73
CA LEU A 189 -8.13 11.83 12.03
C LEU A 189 -8.52 10.33 11.99
N TRP A 190 -8.67 9.78 10.79
CA TRP A 190 -9.22 8.44 10.55
C TRP A 190 -8.17 7.43 10.05
N PHE A 191 -6.94 7.89 9.80
CA PHE A 191 -5.84 7.06 9.30
C PHE A 191 -4.69 7.05 10.29
N ILE A 192 -4.54 5.94 11.00
CA ILE A 192 -3.29 5.61 11.67
C ILE A 192 -2.45 4.89 10.61
N PRO A 193 -1.29 5.43 10.21
CA PRO A 193 -0.42 4.74 9.28
C PRO A 193 -0.07 3.34 9.76
N TRP A 194 0.02 2.39 8.83
CA TRP A 194 0.25 0.99 9.16
C TRP A 194 1.54 0.76 9.96
N TRP A 195 2.57 1.56 9.67
CA TRP A 195 3.84 1.56 10.42
C TRP A 195 3.74 2.03 11.88
N LYS A 196 2.58 2.53 12.32
CA LYS A 196 2.30 2.86 13.73
C LYS A 196 1.42 1.82 14.43
N SER A 197 0.70 0.99 13.69
CA SER A 197 -0.23 -0.02 14.24
C SER A 197 0.46 -1.37 14.48
N ASP A 198 1.42 -1.75 13.66
CA ASP A 198 2.19 -2.98 13.89
C ASP A 198 3.39 -2.73 14.82
N THR A 199 3.53 -3.55 15.86
CA THR A 199 4.58 -3.40 16.87
C THR A 199 5.98 -3.57 16.30
N GLU A 200 6.15 -4.48 15.35
CA GLU A 200 7.45 -4.78 14.75
C GLU A 200 7.85 -3.70 13.75
N ILE A 201 6.93 -3.27 12.89
CA ILE A 201 7.18 -2.14 11.97
C ILE A 201 7.49 -0.88 12.77
N LYS A 202 6.75 -0.62 13.85
CA LYS A 202 6.99 0.51 14.75
C LYS A 202 8.37 0.43 15.40
N ARG A 203 8.79 -0.75 15.87
CA ARG A 203 10.13 -0.98 16.44
C ARG A 203 11.22 -0.67 15.42
N ILE A 204 11.11 -1.19 14.20
CA ILE A 204 12.04 -0.92 13.11
C ILE A 204 12.07 0.58 12.81
N TYR A 205 10.92 1.23 12.65
CA TYR A 205 10.85 2.68 12.43
C TYR A 205 11.64 3.47 13.47
N TYR A 206 11.47 3.20 14.77
CA TYR A 206 12.23 3.94 15.79
C TYR A 206 13.73 3.67 15.73
N ASN A 207 14.14 2.44 15.43
CA ASN A 207 15.56 2.08 15.27
C ASN A 207 16.20 2.76 14.05
N LEU A 208 15.44 2.94 12.97
CA LEU A 208 15.92 3.57 11.74
C LEU A 208 15.89 5.10 11.80
N LYS A 209 15.10 5.70 12.69
CA LYS A 209 14.94 7.16 12.78
C LYS A 209 16.26 7.92 12.97
N PRO A 210 17.23 7.49 13.81
CA PRO A 210 18.54 8.13 13.88
C PRO A 210 19.32 8.01 12.57
N LEU A 211 19.24 6.87 11.89
CA LEU A 211 19.88 6.67 10.58
C LEU A 211 19.29 7.61 9.54
N TRP A 212 17.96 7.78 9.52
CA TRP A 212 17.29 8.74 8.65
C TRP A 212 17.83 10.15 8.89
N LYS A 213 17.82 10.62 10.15
CA LYS A 213 18.27 11.99 10.48
C LYS A 213 19.73 12.27 10.09
N ASN A 214 20.59 11.27 10.20
CA ASN A 214 22.04 11.39 9.98
C ASN A 214 22.47 10.75 8.66
N ARG A 215 21.58 10.70 7.66
CA ARG A 215 21.89 10.14 6.34
C ARG A 215 22.58 11.17 5.46
N ASN A 216 23.50 10.72 4.62
CA ASN A 216 24.06 11.57 3.56
C ASN A 216 23.07 11.72 2.40
N ASN A 217 22.42 10.62 2.04
CA ASN A 217 21.38 10.55 1.01
C ASN A 217 20.50 9.33 1.29
N PHE A 218 19.48 9.09 0.46
CA PHE A 218 18.58 7.96 0.63
C PHE A 218 19.26 6.59 0.51
N MET A 219 20.27 6.45 -0.36
CA MET A 219 20.99 5.19 -0.54
C MET A 219 21.87 4.86 0.67
N ASP A 220 22.56 5.85 1.24
CA ASP A 220 23.30 5.70 2.52
C ASP A 220 22.35 5.23 3.63
N PHE A 221 21.17 5.85 3.73
CA PHE A 221 20.15 5.43 4.68
C PHE A 221 19.72 3.97 4.46
N LEU A 222 19.41 3.57 3.22
CA LEU A 222 18.98 2.20 2.93
C LEU A 222 20.08 1.18 3.24
N GLU A 223 21.32 1.44 2.83
CA GLU A 223 22.44 0.54 3.07
C GLU A 223 22.64 0.29 4.56
N ARG A 224 22.65 1.36 5.37
CA ARG A 224 22.78 1.27 6.82
C ARG A 224 21.56 0.60 7.46
N SER A 225 20.37 0.85 6.94
CA SER A 225 19.13 0.24 7.43
C SER A 225 19.13 -1.26 7.21
N ILE A 226 19.52 -1.74 6.03
CA ILE A 226 19.63 -3.16 5.70
C ILE A 226 20.62 -3.84 6.66
N ARG A 227 21.82 -3.27 6.85
CA ARG A 227 22.83 -3.82 7.77
C ARG A 227 22.35 -3.94 9.21
N VAL A 228 21.50 -3.03 9.68
CA VAL A 228 20.97 -3.04 11.06
C VAL A 228 19.88 -4.09 11.24
N ILE A 229 19.06 -4.32 10.21
CA ILE A 229 17.91 -5.23 10.34
C ILE A 229 18.26 -6.67 9.95
N THR A 230 19.16 -6.89 8.98
CA THR A 230 19.52 -8.23 8.48
C THR A 230 20.66 -8.82 9.27
#